data_AF-A0A1F7YG83-F1
#
_entry.id   AF-A0A1F7YG83-F1
#
_cell.length_a   1.000
_cell.length_b   1.000
_cell.length_c   1.000
_cell.angle_alpha   90.00
_cell.angle_beta   90.00
_cell.angle_gamma   90.00
#
_symmetry.space_group_name_H-M   'P 1'
#
loop_
_entity.id
_entity.type
_entity.pdbx_description
1 polymer ?
#
loop_
_entity_poly.entity_id
_entity_poly.type
_entity_poly.pdbx_seq_one_letter_code
_entity_poly.pdbx_strand_id
1 'polypeptide(L)'
;MKKLAKVVFIYSIVAITANLIALGLFNPSPQNLISSVLLFPILLYLWLLMTHPEAVSAGRWSLRLLLVIFLLSLSSVYALYLANIGNIRSKVEAKNTDPSKITALESEIAKLRAEKKDNQKLSDELTSIKEKLAELDSNENSTLAVSSQSSDLADLLMENDKTDALLGNVTIKNNLTKSVDVLEVANFSAKPVGKITYGNNYPYYETDGNWYKIMIDNSVFGWVHDRDVKKID
;
A
#
# COMPACT_ATOMS: atom_id res chain seq x y z
N MET A 1 31.96 34.62 -34.98
CA MET A 1 30.55 34.65 -34.51
C MET A 1 29.62 33.69 -35.27
N LYS A 2 29.56 33.71 -36.62
CA LYS A 2 28.65 32.84 -37.40
C LYS A 2 28.82 31.32 -37.19
N LYS A 3 30.05 30.83 -36.97
CA LYS A 3 30.30 29.39 -36.70
C LYS A 3 29.79 28.97 -35.31
N LEU A 4 29.99 29.80 -34.29
CA LEU A 4 29.56 29.53 -32.93
C LEU A 4 28.03 29.50 -32.81
N ALA A 5 27.34 30.44 -33.48
CA ALA A 5 25.88 30.43 -33.56
C ALA A 5 25.32 29.14 -34.18
N LYS A 6 25.96 28.62 -35.24
CA LYS A 6 25.57 27.32 -35.85
C LYS A 6 25.76 26.15 -34.90
N VAL A 7 26.84 26.13 -34.12
CA VAL A 7 27.10 25.06 -33.13
C VAL A 7 26.07 25.10 -32.02
N VAL A 8 25.78 26.27 -31.46
CA VAL A 8 24.75 26.44 -30.42
C VAL A 8 23.36 26.04 -30.93
N PHE A 9 23.04 26.36 -32.18
CA PHE A 9 21.78 25.97 -32.82
C PHE A 9 21.65 24.46 -33.04
N ILE A 10 22.74 23.78 -33.44
CA ILE A 10 22.72 22.31 -33.57
C ILE A 10 22.63 21.66 -32.19
N TYR A 11 23.36 22.19 -31.21
CA TYR A 11 23.32 21.71 -29.84
C TYR A 11 21.92 21.83 -29.22
N SER A 12 21.21 22.93 -29.44
CA SER A 12 19.85 23.10 -28.90
C SER A 12 18.88 22.07 -29.47
N ILE A 13 18.95 21.75 -30.76
CA ILE A 13 18.15 20.69 -31.38
C ILE A 13 18.46 19.33 -30.76
N VAL A 14 19.74 18.98 -30.63
CA VAL A 14 20.16 17.69 -30.02
C VAL A 14 19.76 17.60 -28.55
N ALA A 15 19.90 18.69 -27.79
CA ALA A 15 19.52 18.74 -26.39
C ALA A 15 18.00 18.59 -26.21
N ILE A 16 17.20 19.30 -27.00
CA ILE A 16 15.73 19.25 -26.91
C ILE A 16 15.21 17.87 -27.35
N THR A 17 15.78 17.28 -28.41
CA THR A 17 15.43 15.90 -28.83
C THR A 17 15.77 14.87 -27.75
N ALA A 18 16.96 14.93 -27.16
CA ALA A 18 17.36 14.06 -26.07
C ALA A 18 16.43 14.21 -24.85
N ASN A 19 16.07 15.44 -24.51
CA ASN A 19 15.18 15.74 -23.39
C ASN A 19 13.75 15.22 -23.64
N LEU A 20 13.22 15.37 -24.86
CA LEU A 20 11.90 14.88 -25.27
C LEU A 20 11.83 13.34 -25.28
N ILE A 21 12.92 12.67 -25.68
CA ILE A 21 13.04 11.20 -25.59
C ILE A 21 13.09 10.76 -24.12
N ALA A 22 13.92 11.40 -23.30
CA ALA A 22 14.08 11.05 -21.88
C ALA A 22 12.78 11.21 -21.10
N LEU A 23 12.04 12.30 -21.32
CA LEU A 23 10.77 12.57 -20.64
C LEU A 23 9.61 11.76 -21.21
N GLY A 24 9.54 11.62 -22.54
CA GLY A 24 8.39 11.01 -23.21
C GLY A 24 8.41 9.48 -23.24
N LEU A 25 9.58 8.87 -23.45
CA LEU A 25 9.72 7.42 -23.65
C LEU A 25 10.23 6.69 -22.41
N PHE A 26 11.18 7.28 -21.67
CA PHE A 26 11.82 6.59 -20.55
C PHE A 26 11.19 6.90 -19.19
N ASN A 27 10.50 8.03 -19.02
CA ASN A 27 9.88 8.41 -17.75
C ASN A 27 8.50 9.09 -17.92
N PRO A 28 7.46 8.35 -18.35
CA PRO A 28 6.15 8.90 -18.68
C PRO A 28 5.33 9.19 -17.40
N SER A 29 5.70 10.23 -16.65
CA SER A 29 4.82 10.82 -15.63
C SER A 29 3.85 11.81 -16.29
N PRO A 30 2.64 12.04 -15.75
CA PRO A 30 1.69 13.01 -16.31
C PRO A 30 2.29 14.42 -16.48
N GLN A 31 3.16 14.82 -15.55
CA GLN A 31 3.87 16.10 -15.61
C GLN A 31 4.91 16.12 -16.75
N ASN A 32 5.67 15.05 -16.93
CA ASN A 32 6.68 14.95 -18.00
C ASN A 32 6.06 14.87 -19.40
N LEU A 33 4.85 14.34 -19.52
CA LEU A 33 4.08 14.34 -20.78
C LEU A 33 3.67 15.76 -21.17
N ILE A 34 3.22 16.58 -20.22
CA ILE A 34 2.89 18.01 -20.48
C ILE A 34 4.14 18.75 -20.97
N SER A 35 5.29 18.54 -20.32
CA SER A 35 6.57 19.12 -20.75
C SER A 35 6.97 18.67 -22.16
N SER A 36 6.77 17.39 -22.50
CA SER A 36 7.06 16.89 -23.85
C SER A 36 6.14 17.50 -24.92
N VAL A 37 4.84 17.66 -24.61
CA VAL A 37 3.87 18.32 -25.50
C VAL A 37 4.22 19.80 -25.70
N LEU A 38 4.69 20.48 -24.65
CA LEU A 38 5.12 21.88 -24.72
C LEU A 38 6.40 22.07 -25.55
N LEU A 39 7.35 21.13 -25.46
CA LEU A 39 8.63 21.20 -26.18
C LEU A 39 8.52 20.76 -27.65
N PHE A 40 7.53 19.95 -28.01
CA PHE A 40 7.31 19.48 -29.38
C PHE A 40 7.18 20.61 -30.44
N PRO A 41 6.34 21.65 -30.26
CA PRO A 41 6.24 22.73 -31.24
C PRO A 41 7.54 23.54 -31.37
N ILE A 42 8.31 23.68 -30.29
CA ILE A 42 9.61 24.37 -30.30
C ILE A 42 10.63 23.56 -31.10
N LEU A 43 10.65 22.24 -30.90
CA LEU A 43 11.50 21.34 -31.66
C LEU A 43 11.14 21.37 -33.15
N LEU A 44 9.84 21.33 -33.47
CA LEU A 44 9.34 21.41 -34.84
C LEU A 44 9.72 22.74 -35.50
N TYR A 45 9.62 23.87 -34.77
CA TYR A 45 10.06 25.18 -35.25
C TYR A 45 11.57 25.26 -35.52
N LEU A 46 12.41 24.78 -34.59
CA LEU A 46 13.86 24.75 -34.79
C LEU A 46 14.26 23.85 -35.96
N TRP A 47 13.55 22.73 -36.12
CA TRP A 47 13.76 21.82 -37.23
C TRP A 47 13.34 22.44 -38.57
N LEU A 48 12.23 23.18 -38.60
CA LEU A 48 11.78 23.94 -39.76
C LEU A 48 12.82 24.99 -40.18
N LEU A 49 13.38 25.72 -39.21
CA LEU A 49 14.48 26.68 -39.44
C LEU A 49 15.73 26.01 -40.01
N MET A 50 16.03 24.78 -39.59
CA MET A 50 17.16 24.01 -40.13
C MET A 50 16.92 23.57 -41.58
N THR A 51 15.67 23.60 -42.05
CA THR A 51 15.23 23.16 -43.38
C THR A 51 14.82 24.31 -44.30
N HIS A 52 15.34 25.52 -44.12
CA HIS A 52 15.05 26.59 -45.10
C HIS A 52 15.56 26.24 -46.52
N PRO A 53 14.76 26.46 -47.57
CA PRO A 53 15.05 26.03 -48.94
C PRO A 53 16.28 26.73 -49.56
N GLU A 54 16.66 27.90 -49.06
CA GLU A 54 17.85 28.63 -49.52
C GLU A 54 19.17 28.01 -49.03
N ALA A 55 19.12 27.16 -47.99
CA ALA A 55 20.31 26.57 -47.38
C ALA A 55 20.60 25.12 -47.82
N VAL A 56 19.66 24.45 -48.50
CA VAL A 56 19.76 23.03 -48.88
C VAL A 56 19.08 22.75 -50.21
N SER A 57 19.71 21.92 -51.06
CA SER A 57 19.17 21.48 -52.35
C SER A 57 17.78 20.85 -52.22
N ALA A 58 16.89 21.11 -53.18
CA ALA A 58 15.48 20.67 -53.20
C ALA A 58 15.27 19.18 -52.86
N GLY A 59 16.12 18.27 -53.34
CA GLY A 59 15.99 16.84 -53.05
C GLY A 59 16.27 16.46 -51.59
N ARG A 60 17.17 17.17 -50.90
CA ARG A 60 17.43 16.95 -49.46
C ARG A 60 16.34 17.58 -48.60
N TRP A 61 15.70 18.63 -49.12
CA TRP A 61 14.58 19.30 -48.48
C TRP A 61 13.31 18.44 -48.51
N SER A 62 12.97 17.84 -49.65
CA SER A 62 11.81 16.97 -49.79
C SER A 62 11.92 15.69 -48.96
N LEU A 63 13.10 15.07 -48.90
CA LEU A 63 13.36 13.89 -48.07
C LEU A 63 13.13 14.17 -46.58
N ARG A 64 13.59 15.34 -46.12
CA ARG A 64 13.41 15.79 -44.74
C ARG A 64 11.92 16.02 -44.45
N LEU A 65 11.23 16.78 -45.29
CA LEU A 65 9.80 17.03 -45.12
C LEU A 65 8.98 15.72 -45.05
N LEU A 66 9.31 14.74 -45.88
CA LEU A 66 8.70 13.41 -45.85
C LEU A 66 8.94 12.69 -44.51
N LEU A 67 10.15 12.77 -43.95
CA LEU A 67 10.49 12.19 -42.65
C LEU A 67 9.68 12.82 -41.51
N VAL A 68 9.42 14.12 -41.56
CA VAL A 68 8.56 14.78 -40.55
C VAL A 68 7.12 14.33 -40.64
N ILE A 69 6.55 14.25 -41.85
CA ILE A 69 5.19 13.73 -42.04
C ILE A 69 5.10 12.30 -41.51
N PHE A 70 6.12 11.48 -41.74
CA PHE A 70 6.21 10.12 -41.22
C PHE A 70 6.25 10.08 -39.68
N LEU A 71 7.04 10.94 -39.04
CA LEU A 71 7.11 11.05 -37.57
C LEU A 71 5.79 11.57 -36.96
N LEU A 72 5.11 12.52 -37.61
CA LEU A 72 3.78 12.99 -37.20
C LEU A 72 2.74 11.88 -37.29
N SER A 73 2.80 11.04 -38.32
CA SER A 73 1.95 9.86 -38.45
C SER A 73 2.20 8.85 -37.32
N LEU A 74 3.46 8.55 -37.01
CA LEU A 74 3.83 7.71 -35.87
C LEU A 74 3.36 8.27 -34.52
N SER A 75 3.48 9.59 -34.33
CA SER A 75 3.02 10.28 -33.11
C SER A 75 1.49 10.20 -32.97
N SER A 76 0.75 10.30 -34.07
CA SER A 76 -0.71 10.11 -34.09
C SER A 76 -1.11 8.68 -33.71
N VAL A 77 -0.41 7.67 -34.24
CA VAL A 77 -0.63 6.26 -33.86
C VAL A 77 -0.29 6.02 -32.39
N TYR A 78 0.78 6.63 -31.88
CA TYR A 78 1.16 6.56 -30.47
C TYR A 78 0.11 7.21 -29.55
N ALA A 79 -0.51 8.31 -29.97
CA ALA A 79 -1.62 8.92 -29.24
C ALA A 79 -2.84 7.98 -29.13
N LEU A 80 -3.17 7.26 -30.21
CA LEU A 80 -4.24 6.24 -30.19
C LEU A 80 -3.89 5.07 -29.26
N TYR A 81 -2.62 4.65 -29.24
CA TYR A 81 -2.15 3.61 -28.32
C TYR A 81 -2.30 4.01 -26.85
N LEU A 82 -1.92 5.25 -26.50
CA LEU A 82 -2.12 5.81 -25.16
C LEU A 82 -3.61 5.87 -24.76
N ALA A 83 -4.48 6.31 -25.68
CA ALA A 83 -5.92 6.38 -25.44
C ALA A 83 -6.52 4.99 -25.16
N ASN A 84 -6.05 3.96 -25.86
CA ASN A 84 -6.51 2.58 -25.64
C ASN A 84 -6.10 2.06 -24.24
N ILE A 85 -4.88 2.35 -23.77
CA ILE A 85 -4.44 2.00 -22.42
C ILE A 85 -5.30 2.68 -21.35
N GLY A 86 -5.62 3.97 -21.53
CA GLY A 86 -6.51 4.70 -20.63
C GLY A 86 -7.91 4.08 -20.53
N ASN A 87 -8.44 3.61 -21.66
CA ASN A 87 -9.77 3.00 -21.73
C ASN A 87 -9.81 1.60 -21.08
N ILE A 88 -8.70 0.84 -21.14
CA ILE A 88 -8.57 -0.43 -20.41
C ILE A 88 -8.52 -0.17 -18.90
N ARG A 89 -7.76 0.85 -18.47
CA ARG A 89 -7.65 1.20 -17.05
C ARG A 89 -8.97 1.64 -16.44
N SER A 90 -9.73 2.52 -17.12
CA SER A 90 -11.05 2.96 -16.65
C SER A 90 -12.06 1.80 -16.59
N LYS A 91 -12.02 0.87 -17.55
CA LYS A 91 -12.89 -0.31 -17.57
C LYS A 91 -12.55 -1.33 -16.48
N VAL A 92 -11.28 -1.44 -16.10
CA VAL A 92 -10.83 -2.27 -14.97
C VAL A 92 -11.22 -1.63 -13.63
N GLU A 93 -11.07 -0.31 -13.48
CA GLU A 93 -11.53 0.42 -12.29
C GLU A 93 -13.05 0.34 -12.12
N ALA A 94 -13.83 0.49 -13.20
CA ALA A 94 -15.28 0.35 -13.18
C ALA A 94 -15.76 -1.09 -12.85
N LYS A 95 -14.98 -2.12 -13.21
CA LYS A 95 -15.30 -3.52 -12.89
C LYS A 95 -14.96 -3.90 -11.45
N ASN A 96 -13.92 -3.29 -10.88
CA ASN A 96 -13.50 -3.52 -9.50
C ASN A 96 -14.30 -2.70 -8.47
N THR A 97 -14.97 -1.65 -8.93
CA THR A 97 -15.83 -0.77 -8.14
C THR A 97 -17.29 -1.12 -8.43
N ASP A 98 -17.74 -2.30 -8.01
CA ASP A 98 -19.17 -2.64 -8.07
C ASP A 98 -19.90 -1.79 -7.02
N PRO A 99 -20.71 -0.78 -7.41
CA PRO A 99 -21.36 0.14 -6.47
C PRO A 99 -22.30 -0.58 -5.49
N SER A 100 -22.77 -1.79 -5.85
CA SER A 100 -23.59 -2.61 -4.97
C SER A 100 -22.79 -3.19 -3.79
N LYS A 101 -21.50 -3.50 -3.98
CA LYS A 101 -20.63 -3.99 -2.89
C LYS A 101 -20.20 -2.86 -1.95
N ILE A 102 -20.01 -1.66 -2.49
CA ILE A 102 -19.65 -0.48 -1.69
C ILE A 102 -20.81 -0.08 -0.78
N THR A 103 -22.03 0.00 -1.33
CA THR A 103 -23.23 0.31 -0.54
C THR A 103 -23.56 -0.78 0.49
N ALA A 104 -23.32 -2.05 0.15
CA ALA A 104 -23.43 -3.16 1.11
C ALA A 104 -22.42 -3.04 2.26
N LEU A 105 -21.14 -2.79 1.96
CA LEU A 105 -20.09 -2.59 2.97
C LEU A 105 -20.34 -1.36 3.85
N GLU A 106 -20.81 -0.25 3.27
CA GLU A 106 -21.20 0.94 4.03
C GLU A 106 -22.36 0.66 4.99
N SER A 107 -23.35 -0.12 4.57
CA SER A 107 -24.46 -0.54 5.43
C SER A 107 -24.01 -1.45 6.56
N GLU A 108 -23.03 -2.32 6.32
CA GLU A 108 -22.46 -3.22 7.32
C GLU A 108 -21.61 -2.46 8.34
N ILE A 109 -20.81 -1.50 7.89
CA ILE A 109 -20.04 -0.59 8.76
C ILE A 109 -20.99 0.25 9.64
N ALA A 110 -22.12 0.72 9.10
CA ALA A 110 -23.11 1.47 9.87
C ALA A 110 -23.74 0.62 10.99
N LYS A 111 -24.04 -0.66 10.71
CA LYS A 111 -24.56 -1.60 11.72
C LYS A 111 -23.54 -1.87 12.83
N LEU A 112 -22.29 -2.17 12.48
CA LEU A 112 -21.22 -2.42 13.46
C LEU A 112 -20.94 -1.20 14.35
N ARG A 113 -21.06 0.01 13.82
CA ARG A 113 -20.92 1.25 14.61
C ARG A 113 -22.08 1.45 15.60
N ALA A 114 -23.30 1.09 15.22
CA ALA A 114 -24.45 1.14 16.11
C ALA A 114 -24.30 0.13 17.26
N GLU A 115 -23.95 -1.11 16.94
CA GLU A 115 -23.69 -2.17 17.94
C GLU A 115 -22.56 -1.78 18.91
N LYS A 116 -21.48 -1.19 18.41
CA LYS A 116 -20.39 -0.68 19.26
C LYS A 116 -20.85 0.44 20.20
N LYS A 117 -21.73 1.33 19.74
CA LYS A 117 -22.27 2.43 20.55
C LYS A 117 -23.17 1.91 21.67
N ASP A 118 -23.97 0.89 21.40
CA ASP A 118 -24.85 0.27 22.39
C ASP A 118 -24.04 -0.48 23.47
N ASN A 119 -22.99 -1.21 23.07
CA ASN A 119 -22.06 -1.85 24.01
C ASN A 119 -21.29 -0.85 24.88
N GLN A 120 -20.92 0.31 24.33
CA GLN A 120 -20.29 1.37 25.11
C GLN A 120 -21.26 1.96 26.15
N LYS A 121 -22.52 2.21 25.76
CA LYS A 121 -23.54 2.70 26.70
C LYS A 121 -23.81 1.70 27.83
N LEU A 122 -23.87 0.41 27.52
CA LEU A 122 -23.99 -0.65 28.52
C LEU A 122 -22.79 -0.68 29.48
N SER A 123 -21.58 -0.48 28.95
CA SER A 123 -20.37 -0.36 29.79
C SER A 123 -20.44 0.84 30.74
N ASP A 124 -20.91 1.99 30.26
CA ASP A 124 -21.04 3.22 31.05
C ASP A 124 -22.10 3.07 32.17
N GLU A 125 -23.20 2.38 31.88
CA GLU A 125 -24.23 2.04 32.86
C GLU A 125 -23.70 1.07 33.93
N LEU A 126 -22.92 0.05 33.54
CA LEU A 126 -22.29 -0.88 34.48
C LEU A 126 -21.26 -0.20 35.38
N THR A 127 -20.46 0.73 34.86
CA THR A 127 -19.54 1.53 35.69
C THR A 127 -20.30 2.40 36.69
N SER A 128 -21.41 3.01 36.27
CA SER A 128 -22.25 3.83 37.15
C SER A 128 -22.92 3.01 38.25
N ILE A 129 -23.34 1.78 37.94
CA ILE A 129 -23.91 0.85 38.92
C ILE A 129 -22.82 0.36 39.90
N LYS A 130 -21.62 0.04 39.41
CA LYS A 130 -20.48 -0.36 40.23
C LYS A 130 -20.06 0.75 41.20
N GLU A 131 -20.08 1.99 40.75
CA GLU A 131 -19.82 3.18 41.58
C GLU A 131 -20.89 3.36 42.66
N LYS A 132 -22.18 3.24 42.30
CA LYS A 132 -23.28 3.26 43.28
C LYS A 132 -23.24 2.10 44.28
N LEU A 133 -22.77 0.92 43.87
CA LEU A 133 -22.62 -0.22 44.76
C LEU A 133 -21.47 0.00 45.75
N ALA A 134 -20.35 0.59 45.30
CA ALA A 134 -19.24 0.98 46.17
C ALA A 134 -19.63 2.07 47.19
N GLU A 135 -20.53 2.99 46.82
CA GLU A 135 -21.12 3.94 47.76
C GLU A 135 -22.01 3.26 48.81
N LEU A 136 -22.74 2.21 48.45
CA LEU A 136 -23.57 1.43 49.38
C LEU A 136 -22.74 0.55 50.33
N ASP A 137 -21.67 -0.07 49.85
CA ASP A 137 -20.73 -0.83 50.69
C ASP A 137 -20.03 0.07 51.73
N SER A 138 -19.81 1.36 51.41
CA SER A 138 -19.24 2.32 52.36
C SER A 138 -20.20 2.71 53.50
N ASN A 139 -21.50 2.47 53.34
CA ASN A 139 -22.54 2.75 54.33
C ASN A 139 -22.80 1.54 55.27
N GLU A 140 -22.49 0.31 54.83
CA GLU A 140 -22.66 -0.89 55.68
C GLU A 140 -21.61 -1.05 56.79
N ASN A 141 -20.49 -0.31 56.76
CA ASN A 141 -19.49 -0.32 57.83
C ASN A 141 -19.85 0.47 59.10
N SER A 142 -21.10 0.92 59.24
CA SER A 142 -21.62 1.49 60.50
C SER A 142 -22.47 0.53 61.33
N THR A 143 -22.63 -0.74 60.91
CA THR A 143 -23.35 -1.73 61.72
C THR A 143 -22.67 -3.09 61.75
N LEU A 144 -22.07 -3.37 62.91
CA LEU A 144 -21.97 -4.67 63.57
C LEU A 144 -20.88 -5.64 63.09
N ALA A 145 -19.88 -5.80 63.96
CA ALA A 145 -18.84 -6.83 63.98
C ALA A 145 -19.39 -8.25 63.79
N VAL A 146 -18.72 -9.10 62.98
CA VAL A 146 -18.38 -10.52 63.25
C VAL A 146 -17.41 -11.07 62.19
N SER A 147 -16.22 -11.44 62.66
CA SER A 147 -15.31 -12.56 62.36
C SER A 147 -15.15 -13.15 60.94
N SER A 148 -13.90 -13.05 60.45
CA SER A 148 -13.01 -14.10 59.91
C SER A 148 -13.53 -15.17 58.94
N GLN A 149 -13.02 -15.14 57.70
CA GLN A 149 -12.43 -16.24 56.90
C GLN A 149 -12.68 -16.02 55.41
N SER A 150 -11.65 -15.59 54.66
CA SER A 150 -11.68 -15.60 53.18
C SER A 150 -10.29 -15.74 52.54
N SER A 151 -9.27 -16.19 53.29
CA SER A 151 -7.91 -16.41 52.74
C SER A 151 -7.85 -17.49 51.67
N ASP A 152 -8.90 -18.29 51.50
CA ASP A 152 -8.88 -19.48 50.63
C ASP A 152 -9.49 -19.23 49.24
N LEU A 153 -9.88 -17.99 48.92
CA LEU A 153 -10.43 -17.60 47.62
C LEU A 153 -9.41 -16.94 46.69
N ALA A 154 -8.23 -16.57 47.20
CA ALA A 154 -7.16 -15.96 46.41
C ALA A 154 -6.39 -16.99 45.56
N ASP A 155 -6.27 -18.23 46.04
CA ASP A 155 -5.50 -19.30 45.37
C ASP A 155 -6.23 -19.92 44.16
N LEU A 156 -7.53 -19.64 43.96
CA LEU A 156 -8.30 -20.15 42.81
C LEU A 156 -8.42 -19.15 41.64
N LEU A 157 -7.85 -17.95 41.75
CA LEU A 157 -7.91 -16.94 40.70
C LEU A 157 -6.61 -16.82 39.89
N MET A 158 -5.59 -17.64 40.16
CA MET A 158 -4.31 -17.63 39.45
C MET A 158 -4.19 -18.68 38.33
N GLU A 159 -5.30 -19.23 37.82
CA GLU A 159 -5.27 -20.27 36.76
C GLU A 159 -5.66 -19.73 35.37
N ASN A 160 -6.03 -18.45 35.21
CA ASN A 160 -6.55 -17.94 33.92
C ASN A 160 -5.97 -16.63 33.39
N ASP A 161 -4.87 -16.13 33.95
CA ASP A 161 -4.13 -15.01 33.33
C ASP A 161 -2.88 -15.52 32.61
N LYS A 162 -3.08 -16.35 31.58
CA LYS A 162 -2.13 -16.40 30.48
C LYS A 162 -2.35 -15.12 29.66
N THR A 163 -1.93 -13.99 30.20
CA THR A 163 -1.63 -12.83 29.36
C THR A 163 -0.57 -13.32 28.40
N ASP A 164 -0.88 -13.35 27.10
CA ASP A 164 0.03 -13.76 26.02
C ASP A 164 1.31 -12.91 26.10
N ALA A 165 2.28 -13.37 26.88
CA ALA A 165 3.51 -12.65 27.14
C ALA A 165 4.28 -12.62 25.83
N LEU A 166 4.54 -11.42 25.31
CA LEU A 166 5.34 -11.24 24.11
C LEU A 166 6.71 -11.88 24.32
N LEU A 167 6.99 -12.98 23.61
CA LEU A 167 8.21 -13.77 23.75
C LEU A 167 9.35 -13.24 22.87
N GLY A 168 9.04 -12.38 21.89
CA GLY A 168 10.01 -11.71 21.04
C GLY A 168 9.51 -11.53 19.60
N ASN A 169 10.44 -11.34 18.66
CA ASN A 169 10.12 -11.11 17.26
C ASN A 169 10.75 -12.17 16.35
N VAL A 170 10.06 -12.52 15.28
CA VAL A 170 10.56 -13.42 14.22
C VAL A 170 10.53 -12.72 12.86
N THR A 171 11.47 -13.09 11.99
CA THR A 171 11.49 -12.66 10.59
C THR A 171 11.81 -13.83 9.66
N ILE A 172 11.52 -13.67 8.38
CA ILE A 172 11.79 -14.71 7.37
C ILE A 172 13.30 -14.92 7.23
N LYS A 173 13.74 -16.18 7.30
CA LYS A 173 15.15 -16.58 7.33
C LYS A 173 15.90 -16.30 6.01
N ASN A 174 15.22 -16.49 4.88
CA ASN A 174 15.83 -16.49 3.55
C ASN A 174 15.32 -15.32 2.70
N ASN A 175 16.24 -14.52 2.15
CA ASN A 175 15.93 -13.39 1.25
C ASN A 175 15.35 -13.82 -0.11
N LEU A 176 15.49 -15.10 -0.49
CA LEU A 176 14.87 -15.67 -1.69
C LEU A 176 13.37 -15.94 -1.49
N THR A 177 12.92 -16.09 -0.24
CA THR A 177 11.52 -16.37 0.09
C THR A 177 10.81 -15.06 0.39
N LYS A 178 10.08 -14.52 -0.61
CA LYS A 178 9.42 -13.21 -0.48
C LYS A 178 8.28 -13.20 0.53
N SER A 179 7.60 -14.33 0.69
CA SER A 179 6.46 -14.49 1.58
C SER A 179 6.33 -15.92 2.10
N VAL A 180 5.92 -16.06 3.35
CA VAL A 180 5.63 -17.35 4.00
C VAL A 180 4.17 -17.34 4.45
N ASP A 181 3.48 -18.46 4.25
CA ASP A 181 2.09 -18.62 4.65
C ASP A 181 2.01 -18.92 6.15
N VAL A 182 1.10 -18.25 6.85
CA VAL A 182 0.82 -18.44 8.27
C VAL A 182 -0.38 -19.36 8.41
N LEU A 183 -0.27 -20.40 9.23
CA LEU A 183 -1.23 -21.49 9.31
C LEU A 183 -2.13 -21.36 10.55
N GLU A 184 -3.37 -21.82 10.48
CA GLU A 184 -4.31 -21.76 11.61
C GLU A 184 -3.86 -22.62 12.80
N VAL A 185 -3.21 -23.75 12.49
CA VAL A 185 -2.74 -24.76 13.44
C VAL A 185 -1.30 -25.11 13.09
N ALA A 186 -0.51 -25.56 14.06
CA ALA A 186 0.87 -26.03 13.93
C ALA A 186 1.01 -27.33 13.08
N ASN A 187 0.53 -27.31 11.84
CA ASN A 187 0.54 -28.44 10.92
C ASN A 187 0.65 -27.95 9.47
N PHE A 188 1.53 -28.56 8.68
CA PHE A 188 1.74 -28.23 7.26
C PHE A 188 0.50 -28.40 6.37
N SER A 189 -0.48 -29.22 6.79
CA SER A 189 -1.74 -29.43 6.08
C SER A 189 -2.87 -28.49 6.53
N ALA A 190 -2.62 -27.58 7.48
CA ALA A 190 -3.61 -26.63 7.96
C ALA A 190 -3.92 -25.54 6.92
N LYS A 191 -5.05 -24.85 7.10
CA LYS A 191 -5.41 -23.73 6.22
C LYS A 191 -4.53 -22.52 6.52
N PRO A 192 -4.08 -21.78 5.49
CA PRO A 192 -3.37 -20.54 5.69
C PRO A 192 -4.37 -19.44 6.14
N VAL A 193 -4.08 -18.81 7.27
CA VAL A 193 -4.85 -17.67 7.84
C VAL A 193 -4.29 -16.32 7.40
N GLY A 194 -3.06 -16.28 6.90
CA GLY A 194 -2.44 -15.06 6.38
C GLY A 194 -1.08 -15.31 5.76
N LYS A 195 -0.38 -14.22 5.44
CA LYS A 195 0.98 -14.27 4.89
C LYS A 195 1.87 -13.25 5.56
N ILE A 196 3.08 -13.66 5.91
CA ILE A 196 4.15 -12.76 6.33
C ILE A 196 5.08 -12.45 5.16
N THR A 197 5.68 -11.26 5.19
CA THR A 197 6.56 -10.77 4.12
C THR A 197 7.99 -10.58 4.62
N TYR A 198 8.96 -10.83 3.73
CA TYR A 198 10.37 -10.73 4.08
C TYR A 198 10.74 -9.28 4.42
N GLY A 199 11.55 -9.11 5.47
CA GLY A 199 12.02 -7.80 5.94
C GLY A 199 11.13 -7.15 7.01
N ASN A 200 9.96 -7.73 7.30
CA ASN A 200 9.12 -7.33 8.42
C ASN A 200 9.37 -8.21 9.65
N ASN A 201 9.16 -7.63 10.83
CA ASN A 201 9.33 -8.29 12.11
C ASN A 201 7.95 -8.55 12.71
N TYR A 202 7.67 -9.81 13.05
CA TYR A 202 6.38 -10.22 13.59
C TYR A 202 6.55 -10.66 15.04
N PRO A 203 5.76 -10.12 15.99
CA PRO A 203 5.80 -10.56 17.38
C PRO A 203 5.24 -11.98 17.51
N TYR A 204 5.88 -12.81 18.35
CA TYR A 204 5.39 -14.14 18.70
C TYR A 204 5.09 -14.26 20.20
N TYR A 205 4.08 -15.06 20.52
CA TYR A 205 3.46 -15.13 21.85
C TYR A 205 3.52 -16.54 22.46
N GLU A 206 3.66 -17.54 21.60
CA GLU A 206 3.66 -18.94 22.02
C GLU A 206 4.59 -19.74 21.12
N THR A 207 5.20 -20.78 21.68
CA THR A 207 6.04 -21.73 20.95
C THR A 207 5.55 -23.14 21.22
N ASP A 208 5.27 -23.89 20.17
CA ASP A 208 4.90 -25.30 20.25
C ASP A 208 5.90 -26.11 19.42
N GLY A 209 6.91 -26.67 20.09
CA GLY A 209 8.03 -27.37 19.43
C GLY A 209 8.79 -26.46 18.45
N ASN A 210 8.65 -26.75 17.14
CA ASN A 210 9.27 -25.99 16.05
C ASN A 210 8.34 -24.94 15.42
N TRP A 211 7.23 -24.64 16.08
CA TRP A 211 6.23 -23.68 15.62
C TRP A 211 6.18 -22.46 16.52
N TYR A 212 6.03 -21.29 15.90
CA TYR A 212 5.86 -20.01 16.57
C TYR A 212 4.48 -19.46 16.24
N LYS A 213 3.72 -19.10 17.28
CA LYS A 213 2.45 -18.41 17.15
C LYS A 213 2.71 -16.92 17.05
N ILE A 214 2.52 -16.38 15.87
CA ILE A 214 2.76 -14.98 15.53
C ILE A 214 1.46 -14.21 15.37
N MET A 215 1.51 -12.90 15.60
CA MET A 215 0.42 -11.99 15.26
C MET A 215 0.76 -11.27 13.95
N ILE A 216 -0.13 -11.37 12.96
CA ILE A 216 0.03 -10.78 11.63
C ILE A 216 -0.52 -9.35 11.62
N ASP A 217 -1.75 -9.20 12.13
CA ASP A 217 -2.49 -7.95 12.28
C ASP A 217 -3.11 -7.93 13.68
N ASN A 218 -3.51 -6.76 14.20
CA ASN A 218 -3.93 -6.48 15.60
C ASN A 218 -4.92 -7.45 16.29
N SER A 219 -5.43 -8.49 15.61
CA SER A 219 -6.19 -9.59 16.21
C SER A 219 -6.09 -10.93 15.45
N VAL A 220 -5.17 -11.07 14.48
CA VAL A 220 -5.02 -12.30 13.67
C VAL A 220 -3.75 -13.02 14.09
N PHE A 221 -3.94 -14.16 14.74
CA PHE A 221 -2.87 -15.06 15.14
C PHE A 221 -2.76 -16.24 14.19
N GLY A 222 -1.55 -16.77 14.05
CA GLY A 222 -1.34 -18.06 13.42
C GLY A 222 0.07 -18.57 13.59
N TRP A 223 0.32 -19.77 13.09
CA TRP A 223 1.52 -20.55 13.33
C TRP A 223 2.45 -20.53 12.12
N VAL A 224 3.74 -20.36 12.40
CA VAL A 224 4.82 -20.45 11.40
C VAL A 224 5.90 -21.39 11.89
N HIS A 225 6.45 -22.19 10.98
CA HIS A 225 7.49 -23.16 11.29
C HIS A 225 8.88 -22.52 11.25
N ASP A 226 9.76 -22.88 12.18
CA ASP A 226 11.17 -22.45 12.31
C ASP A 226 12.05 -22.72 11.07
N ARG A 227 11.54 -23.44 10.07
CA ARG A 227 12.28 -23.72 8.83
C ARG A 227 12.34 -22.47 7.94
N ASP A 228 11.31 -21.65 8.02
CA ASP A 228 11.09 -20.50 7.14
C ASP A 228 11.38 -19.17 7.85
N VAL A 229 11.36 -19.17 9.20
CA VAL A 229 11.61 -18.00 10.03
C VAL A 229 12.82 -18.19 10.95
N LYS A 230 13.38 -17.08 11.42
CA LYS A 230 14.41 -17.02 12.45
C LYS A 230 13.98 -16.04 13.53
N LYS A 231 14.39 -16.31 14.76
CA LYS A 231 14.26 -15.36 15.87
C LYS A 231 15.17 -14.15 15.64
N ILE A 232 14.69 -12.99 16.05
CA ILE A 232 15.48 -11.78 16.17
C ILE A 232 15.57 -11.50 17.67
N ASP A 233 16.79 -11.61 18.20
CA ASP A 233 17.13 -11.19 19.56
C ASP A 233 17.42 -9.68 19.60
#